data_AF-A0A522R3G4-F1
#
_entry.id   AF-A0A522R3G4-F1
#
_cell.length_a   1.000
_cell.length_b   1.000
_cell.length_c   1.000
_cell.angle_alpha   90.00
_cell.angle_beta   90.00
_cell.angle_gamma   90.00
#
_symmetry.space_group_name_H-M   'P 1'
#
loop_
_entity.id
_entity.type
_entity.pdbx_description
1 polymer ?
#
loop_
_entity_poly.entity_id
_entity_poly.type
_entity_poly.pdbx_seq_one_letter_code
_entity_poly.pdbx_strand_id
1 'polypeptide(L)'
;VWRIARIRALGGVPAIAETISLSTTRFTGLGALPSIPNNIYRLYSEKWGITIARAREKLKAAAASRADAGALGCAEGTPLLQIIRVAFDLEGNPVELRVSRCLTGQTHYLSELNGNRARRYEIP
;
A
#
# COMPACT_ATOMS: atom_id res chain seq x y z
N VAL A 1 -16.83 4.07 -5.58
CA VAL A 1 -15.47 3.73 -5.14
C VAL A 1 -14.58 3.58 -6.36
N TRP A 2 -13.44 4.27 -6.40
CA TRP A 2 -12.41 4.06 -7.42
C TRP A 2 -11.56 2.86 -7.05
N ARG A 3 -11.15 2.07 -8.04
CA ARG A 3 -10.21 0.95 -7.86
C ARG A 3 -9.06 1.09 -8.84
N ILE A 4 -7.84 1.08 -8.31
CA ILE A 4 -6.60 1.16 -9.09
C ILE A 4 -5.82 -0.12 -8.85
N ALA A 5 -5.62 -0.93 -9.89
CA ALA A 5 -4.77 -2.11 -9.85
C ALA A 5 -3.36 -1.74 -10.33
N ARG A 6 -2.34 -2.22 -9.62
CA ARG A 6 -0.94 -1.96 -9.97
C ARG A 6 -0.09 -3.21 -9.74
N ILE A 7 0.90 -3.39 -10.61
CA ILE A 7 1.97 -4.38 -10.44
C ILE A 7 3.27 -3.63 -10.20
N ARG A 8 4.03 -4.03 -9.16
CA ARG A 8 5.37 -3.52 -8.89
C ARG A 8 6.38 -4.62 -9.16
N ALA A 9 7.39 -4.26 -9.91
CA ALA A 9 8.53 -5.12 -10.17
C ALA A 9 9.67 -4.80 -9.20
N LEU A 10 10.35 -5.83 -8.72
CA LEU A 10 11.63 -5.74 -8.01
C LEU A 10 12.70 -6.37 -8.91
N GLY A 11 13.74 -5.61 -9.25
CA GLY A 11 14.74 -6.07 -10.21
C GLY A 11 14.18 -6.41 -11.60
N GLY A 12 13.07 -5.78 -12.01
CA GLY A 12 12.40 -6.05 -13.29
C GLY A 12 11.41 -7.22 -13.26
N VAL A 13 11.32 -7.96 -12.15
CA VAL A 13 10.40 -9.10 -12.01
C VAL A 13 9.15 -8.70 -11.19
N PRO A 14 7.92 -8.97 -11.67
CA PRO A 14 6.70 -8.75 -10.89
C PRO A 14 6.78 -9.41 -9.51
N ALA A 15 6.59 -8.62 -8.45
CA ALA A 15 6.72 -9.10 -7.08
C ALA A 15 5.55 -8.70 -6.18
N ILE A 16 4.84 -7.62 -6.51
CA ILE A 16 3.73 -7.11 -5.71
C ILE A 16 2.57 -6.73 -6.62
N ALA A 17 1.42 -7.35 -6.41
CA ALA A 17 0.14 -6.93 -6.99
C ALA A 17 -0.65 -6.18 -5.93
N GLU A 18 -1.04 -4.94 -6.20
CA GLU A 18 -1.80 -4.10 -5.26
C GLU A 18 -3.09 -3.57 -5.88
N THR A 19 -4.15 -3.54 -5.08
CA THR A 19 -5.40 -2.85 -5.39
C THR A 19 -5.61 -1.74 -4.39
N ILE A 20 -5.74 -0.51 -4.89
CA ILE A 20 -6.01 0.69 -4.10
C ILE A 20 -7.47 1.08 -4.31
N SER A 21 -8.21 1.24 -3.22
CA SER A 21 -9.60 1.67 -3.21
C SER A 21 -9.73 3.05 -2.57
N LEU A 22 -10.38 3.96 -3.28
CA LEU A 22 -10.56 5.37 -2.89
C LEU A 22 -12.02 5.80 -2.96
N SER A 23 -12.41 6.77 -2.14
CA SER A 23 -13.74 7.36 -2.20
C SER A 23 -13.93 8.15 -3.49
N THR A 24 -15.00 7.87 -4.23
CA THR A 24 -15.36 8.64 -5.44
C THR A 24 -15.74 10.08 -5.13
N THR A 25 -16.24 10.35 -3.92
CA THR A 25 -16.63 11.71 -3.51
C THR A 25 -15.45 12.56 -3.04
N ARG A 26 -14.41 11.93 -2.47
CA ARG A 26 -13.18 12.64 -2.05
C ARG A 26 -12.18 12.81 -3.18
N PHE A 27 -12.17 11.88 -4.13
CA PHE A 27 -11.23 11.85 -5.26
C PHE A 27 -11.98 12.11 -6.57
N THR A 28 -12.65 13.27 -6.65
CA THR A 28 -13.37 13.69 -7.86
C THR A 28 -12.37 13.89 -9.02
N GLY A 29 -12.77 13.53 -10.24
CA GLY A 29 -11.91 13.67 -11.42
C GLY A 29 -10.73 12.70 -11.53
N LEU A 30 -10.57 11.74 -10.60
CA LEU A 30 -9.46 10.75 -10.66
C LEU A 30 -9.41 10.00 -12.00
N GLY A 31 -10.57 9.60 -12.52
CA GLY A 31 -10.65 8.87 -13.80
C GLY A 31 -10.27 9.69 -15.04
N ALA A 32 -10.16 11.02 -14.93
CA ALA A 32 -9.75 11.90 -16.01
C ALA A 32 -8.23 12.15 -16.03
N LEU A 33 -7.48 11.61 -15.07
CA LEU A 33 -6.02 11.74 -15.06
C LEU A 33 -5.42 10.89 -16.19
N PRO A 34 -4.44 11.44 -16.93
CA PRO A 34 -3.79 10.70 -18.03
C PRO A 34 -2.96 9.52 -17.53
N SER A 35 -2.42 9.63 -16.31
CA SER A 35 -1.69 8.55 -15.65
C SER A 35 -1.69 8.73 -14.13
N ILE A 36 -1.50 7.63 -13.41
CA ILE A 36 -1.35 7.63 -11.95
C ILE A 36 0.14 7.45 -11.65
N PRO A 37 0.79 8.41 -10.96
CA PRO A 37 2.22 8.35 -10.68
C PRO A 37 2.55 7.28 -9.64
N ASN A 38 3.84 6.97 -9.52
CA ASN A 38 4.34 6.05 -8.48
C ASN A 38 4.16 6.60 -7.08
N ASN A 39 4.41 7.90 -6.88
CA ASN A 39 4.22 8.58 -5.61
C ASN A 39 2.77 9.06 -5.45
N ILE A 40 1.91 8.13 -5.07
CA ILE A 40 0.46 8.36 -4.96
C ILE A 40 0.09 9.38 -3.88
N TYR A 41 0.79 9.42 -2.74
CA TYR A 41 0.45 10.39 -1.68
C TYR A 41 0.78 11.82 -2.07
N ARG A 42 1.83 12.03 -2.88
CA ARG A 42 2.09 13.33 -3.49
C ARG A 42 0.93 13.76 -4.40
N LEU A 43 0.43 12.84 -5.24
CA LEU A 43 -0.75 13.11 -6.05
C LEU A 43 -1.97 13.50 -5.19
N TYR A 44 -2.19 12.80 -4.07
CA TYR A 44 -3.31 13.09 -3.17
C TYR A 44 -3.28 14.52 -2.63
N SER A 45 -2.10 14.94 -2.18
CA SER A 45 -1.88 16.28 -1.65
C SER A 45 -2.01 17.35 -2.74
N GLU A 46 -1.35 17.17 -3.89
CA GLU A 46 -1.34 18.19 -4.95
C GLU A 46 -2.68 18.36 -5.67
N LYS A 47 -3.47 17.28 -5.84
CA LYS A 47 -4.73 17.32 -6.62
C LYS A 47 -5.99 17.48 -5.78
N TRP A 48 -6.00 16.98 -4.54
CA TRP A 48 -7.18 17.02 -3.68
C TRP A 48 -6.94 17.66 -2.31
N GLY A 49 -5.72 18.15 -2.03
CA GLY A 49 -5.38 18.71 -0.72
C GLY A 49 -5.39 17.67 0.41
N ILE A 50 -5.34 16.38 0.09
CA ILE A 50 -5.42 15.30 1.08
C ILE A 50 -4.00 14.87 1.47
N THR A 51 -3.61 15.19 2.71
CA THR A 51 -2.33 14.77 3.29
C THR A 51 -2.52 13.53 4.16
N ILE A 52 -1.78 12.46 3.86
CA ILE A 52 -1.75 11.24 4.67
C ILE A 52 -0.84 11.46 5.88
N ALA A 53 -1.37 11.27 7.08
CA ALA A 53 -0.64 11.46 8.34
C ALA A 53 -0.10 10.14 8.91
N ARG A 54 -0.89 9.07 8.80
CA ARG A 54 -0.51 7.75 9.31
C ARG A 54 -1.15 6.64 8.48
N ALA A 55 -0.67 5.42 8.67
CA ALA A 55 -1.32 4.24 8.14
C ALA A 55 -1.32 3.12 9.18
N ARG A 56 -2.29 2.21 9.05
CA ARG A 56 -2.35 0.97 9.81
C ARG A 56 -2.31 -0.20 8.85
N GLU A 57 -1.44 -1.16 9.12
CA GLU A 57 -1.29 -2.36 8.29
C GLU A 57 -1.69 -3.61 9.08
N LYS A 58 -2.35 -4.54 8.39
CA LYS A 58 -2.63 -5.89 8.85
C LYS A 58 -2.02 -6.87 7.87
N LEU A 59 -1.13 -7.72 8.38
CA LEU A 59 -0.39 -8.69 7.59
C LEU A 59 -0.94 -10.09 7.85
N LYS A 60 -1.03 -10.92 6.82
CA LYS A 60 -1.32 -12.35 6.96
C LYS A 60 -0.68 -13.15 5.84
N ALA A 61 -0.41 -14.43 6.08
CA ALA A 61 -0.15 -15.37 5.00
C ALA A 61 -1.42 -15.62 4.20
N ALA A 62 -1.28 -15.80 2.90
CA ALA A 62 -2.38 -16.17 2.02
C ALA A 62 -1.86 -17.00 0.85
N ALA A 63 -2.66 -17.92 0.35
CA ALA A 63 -2.39 -18.60 -0.91
C ALA A 63 -2.69 -17.66 -2.09
N ALA A 64 -1.88 -17.75 -3.15
CA ALA A 64 -2.13 -17.10 -4.42
C ALA A 64 -3.44 -17.64 -5.04
N SER A 65 -4.39 -16.75 -5.29
CA SER A 65 -5.54 -17.05 -6.14
C SER A 65 -5.13 -17.12 -7.61
N ARG A 66 -6.02 -17.61 -8.48
CA ARG A 66 -5.85 -17.54 -9.94
C ARG A 66 -5.51 -16.13 -10.45
N ALA A 67 -6.15 -15.11 -9.88
CA ALA A 67 -5.87 -13.73 -10.26
C ALA A 67 -4.48 -13.27 -9.79
N ASP A 68 -4.08 -13.65 -8.57
CA ASP A 68 -2.74 -13.35 -8.06
C ASP A 68 -1.67 -14.05 -8.90
N ALA A 69 -1.88 -15.33 -9.22
CA ALA A 69 -1.00 -16.16 -10.03
C ALA A 69 -0.76 -15.54 -11.42
N GLY A 70 -1.84 -15.12 -12.11
CA GLY A 70 -1.72 -14.43 -13.39
C GLY A 70 -1.02 -13.08 -13.29
N ALA A 71 -1.28 -12.30 -12.24
CA ALA A 71 -0.69 -10.99 -12.04
C ALA A 71 0.80 -11.03 -11.66
N LEU A 72 1.21 -12.05 -10.90
CA LEU A 72 2.56 -12.20 -10.35
C LEU A 72 3.43 -13.19 -11.12
N GLY A 73 2.86 -13.94 -12.07
CA GLY A 73 3.58 -14.98 -12.82
C GLY A 73 4.02 -16.15 -11.93
N CYS A 74 3.20 -16.53 -10.95
CA CYS A 74 3.45 -17.67 -10.06
C CYS A 74 2.35 -18.75 -10.21
N ALA A 75 2.53 -19.90 -9.54
CA ALA A 75 1.47 -20.91 -9.49
C ALA A 75 0.33 -20.50 -8.54
N GLU A 76 -0.90 -20.96 -8.80
CA GLU A 76 -1.97 -20.92 -7.80
C GLU A 76 -1.54 -21.68 -6.54
N GLY A 77 -1.97 -21.21 -5.37
CA GLY A 77 -1.54 -21.80 -4.10
C GLY A 77 -0.18 -21.31 -3.58
N THR A 78 0.64 -20.63 -4.41
CA THR A 78 1.94 -20.08 -3.97
C THR A 78 1.76 -19.24 -2.69
N PRO A 79 2.58 -19.42 -1.64
CA PRO A 79 2.49 -18.61 -0.44
C PRO A 79 2.80 -17.13 -0.73
N LEU A 80 1.88 -16.25 -0.36
CA LEU A 80 2.00 -14.81 -0.47
C LEU A 80 1.87 -14.15 0.89
N LEU A 81 2.54 -13.01 1.05
CA LEU A 81 2.21 -12.07 2.12
C LEU A 81 1.07 -11.17 1.63
N GLN A 82 -0.05 -11.18 2.34
CA GLN A 82 -1.12 -10.22 2.15
C GLN A 82 -0.95 -9.07 3.14
N ILE A 83 -0.95 -7.84 2.62
CA ILE A 83 -0.92 -6.62 3.42
C ILE A 83 -2.21 -5.84 3.16
N ILE A 84 -3.01 -5.62 4.20
CA ILE A 84 -4.15 -4.69 4.16
C ILE A 84 -3.72 -3.41 4.86
N ARG A 85 -3.60 -2.32 4.12
CA ARG A 85 -3.25 -1.00 4.62
C ARG A 85 -4.45 -0.06 4.57
N VAL A 86 -4.73 0.61 5.68
CA VAL A 86 -5.63 1.77 5.70
C VAL A 86 -4.81 3.01 6.00
N ALA A 87 -4.83 3.98 5.09
CA ALA A 87 -4.19 5.29 5.29
C ALA A 87 -5.22 6.30 5.82
N PHE A 88 -4.77 7.19 6.70
CA PHE A 88 -5.60 8.18 7.38
C PHE A 88 -5.02 9.57 7.17
N ASP A 89 -5.89 10.57 7.02
CA ASP A 89 -5.50 11.97 6.95
C ASP A 89 -5.17 12.56 8.34
N LEU A 90 -4.84 13.85 8.37
CA LEU A 90 -4.47 14.60 9.58
C LEU A 90 -5.60 14.62 10.64
N GLU A 91 -6.86 14.53 10.21
CA GLU A 91 -8.03 14.47 11.09
C GLU A 91 -8.33 13.03 11.55
N GLY A 92 -7.59 12.05 11.04
CA GLY A 92 -7.77 10.63 11.37
C GLY A 92 -8.88 9.94 10.58
N ASN A 93 -9.42 10.57 9.52
CA ASN A 93 -10.42 9.97 8.64
C ASN A 93 -9.74 8.97 7.67
N PRO A 94 -10.37 7.82 7.36
CA PRO A 94 -9.82 6.89 6.39
C PRO A 94 -9.87 7.49 4.97
N VAL A 95 -8.73 7.43 4.28
CA VAL A 95 -8.54 8.00 2.94
C VAL A 95 -8.42 6.90 1.89
N GLU A 96 -7.59 5.90 2.18
CA GLU A 96 -7.19 4.85 1.24
C GLU A 96 -7.30 3.50 1.93
N LEU A 97 -7.88 2.53 1.23
CA LEU A 97 -7.71 1.11 1.52
C LEU A 97 -6.85 0.49 0.42
N ARG A 98 -5.74 -0.14 0.81
CA ARG A 98 -4.88 -0.88 -0.11
C ARG A 98 -4.77 -2.33 0.31
N VAL A 99 -4.91 -3.22 -0.65
CA VAL A 99 -4.63 -4.65 -0.49
C VAL A 99 -3.48 -5.00 -1.40
N SER A 100 -2.36 -5.44 -0.81
CA SER A 100 -1.17 -5.88 -1.53
C SER A 100 -0.96 -7.37 -1.33
N ARG A 101 -0.54 -8.04 -2.41
CA ARG A 101 -0.18 -9.45 -2.50
C ARG A 101 1.27 -9.53 -2.95
N CYS A 102 2.14 -9.97 -2.06
CA CYS A 102 3.58 -9.93 -2.27
C CYS A 102 4.15 -11.34 -2.34
N LEU A 103 4.96 -11.62 -3.38
CA LEU A 103 5.88 -12.73 -3.36
C LEU A 103 7.00 -12.42 -2.35
N THR A 104 7.28 -13.36 -1.45
CA THR A 104 8.31 -13.19 -0.40
C THR A 104 9.42 -14.23 -0.47
N GLY A 105 9.50 -15.01 -1.55
CA GLY A 105 10.52 -16.05 -1.70
C GLY A 105 11.97 -15.51 -1.71
N GLN A 106 12.16 -14.26 -2.14
CA GLN A 106 13.47 -13.59 -2.19
C GLN A 106 13.50 -12.25 -1.44
N THR A 107 12.40 -11.88 -0.78
CA THR A 107 12.24 -10.56 -0.16
C THR A 107 11.48 -10.65 1.14
N HIS A 108 11.80 -9.76 2.07
CA HIS A 108 11.20 -9.74 3.40
C HIS A 108 10.39 -8.47 3.59
N TYR A 109 9.29 -8.57 4.31
CA TYR A 109 8.67 -7.41 4.93
C TYR A 109 9.48 -7.05 6.18
N LEU A 110 10.01 -5.82 6.23
CA LEU A 110 10.77 -5.31 7.35
C LEU A 110 9.89 -4.35 8.16
N SER A 111 9.77 -4.59 9.46
CA SER A 111 9.23 -3.64 10.42
C SER A 111 10.26 -3.43 11.52
N GLU A 112 10.77 -2.21 11.63
CA GLU A 112 11.64 -1.81 12.73
C GLU A 112 10.77 -1.30 13.89
N LEU A 113 10.92 -1.92 15.06
CA LEU A 113 10.19 -1.55 16.25
C LEU A 113 11.08 -0.69 17.14
N ASN A 114 11.07 0.61 16.88
CA ASN A 114 11.73 1.57 17.77
C ASN A 114 10.83 1.79 18.99
N GLY A 115 11.12 1.02 20.05
CA GLY A 115 10.45 1.19 21.34
C GLY A 115 10.57 2.64 21.80
N ASN A 116 9.45 3.23 22.21
CA ASN A 116 9.38 4.60 22.69
C ASN A 116 10.31 4.77 23.91
N ARG A 117 11.57 5.18 23.72
CA ARG A 117 12.41 5.67 24.82
C ARG A 117 11.91 7.06 25.18
N ALA A 118 10.93 7.10 26.07
CA ALA A 118 10.88 8.18 27.04
C ALA A 118 12.16 8.09 27.89
N ARG A 119 13.22 8.82 27.51
CA ARG A 119 14.28 9.23 28.44
C ARG A 119 14.78 10.61 28.05
N ARG A 120 14.37 11.61 28.83
CA ARG A 120 15.25 12.73 29.18
C ARG A 120 16.57 12.12 29.68
N TYR A 121 17.67 12.47 29.02
CA TYR A 121 18.96 12.64 29.67
C TYR A 121 19.55 13.95 29.12
N GLU A 122 19.31 15.02 29.87
CA GLU A 122 20.35 15.96 30.33
C GLU A 122 21.55 15.12 30.84
N ILE A 123 22.85 15.34 30.60
CA ILE A 123 23.81 16.47 30.38
C ILE A 123 25.18 15.78 30.05
N PRO A 124 26.29 16.42 29.62
CA PRO A 124 26.56 17.83 29.28
C PRO A 124 26.83 18.11 27.79
#